data_AF-A0A349BC93-F1
#
_entry.id   AF-A0A349BC93-F1
#
_cell.length_a   1.000
_cell.length_b   1.000
_cell.length_c   1.000
_cell.angle_alpha   90.00
_cell.angle_beta   90.00
_cell.angle_gamma   90.00
#
_symmetry.space_group_name_H-M   'P 1'
#
loop_
_entity.id
_entity.type
_entity.pdbx_description
1 polymer ?
#
loop_
_entity_poly.entity_id
_entity_poly.type
_entity_poly.pdbx_seq_one_letter_code
_entity_poly.pdbx_strand_id
1 'polypeptide(L)'
;MSKTTIRAGAGLAIALSLAAFTWPAAGADDAGQPGQVVQAAAADGPTGTDGIALGDALTDVGDRIAAEAIAAQEARDLEVLAAAIEAENLQRLAVAIEAENLARLAAAIEANEAREAEQRRAAAAATAPAGSLEGIIHRHFGSAAPAAIRVATCESGMNPGAVSPTNDHGLFQINIVHRGQFEAVTGAPWSSVYDPELNTIYARHLYAQQGWSPWVCSRK
;
A
#
# COMPACT_ATOMS: atom_id res chain seq x y z
N MET A 1 -23.64 -27.00 2.51
CA MET A 1 -22.37 -27.16 3.28
C MET A 1 -21.22 -27.05 2.29
N SER A 2 -20.78 -25.84 1.96
CA SER A 2 -19.72 -25.61 0.97
C SER A 2 -18.37 -25.48 1.67
N LYS A 3 -17.42 -26.35 1.31
CA LYS A 3 -16.04 -26.31 1.76
C LYS A 3 -15.32 -25.16 1.05
N THR A 4 -15.00 -24.12 1.80
CA THR A 4 -14.12 -23.04 1.35
C THR A 4 -12.68 -23.49 1.52
N THR A 5 -12.02 -23.83 0.40
CA THR A 5 -10.58 -24.13 0.37
C THR A 5 -9.80 -22.82 0.30
N ILE A 6 -9.21 -22.42 1.43
CA ILE A 6 -8.23 -21.33 1.50
C ILE A 6 -6.90 -21.87 0.96
N ARG A 7 -6.45 -21.36 -0.19
CA ARG A 7 -5.10 -21.61 -0.70
C ARG A 7 -4.15 -20.61 -0.02
N ALA A 8 -3.29 -21.14 0.86
CA ALA A 8 -2.16 -20.39 1.39
C ALA A 8 -1.20 -20.06 0.25
N GLY A 9 -1.01 -18.76 -0.01
CA GLY A 9 0.02 -18.27 -0.92
C GLY A 9 1.40 -18.53 -0.33
N ALA A 10 2.26 -19.18 -1.11
CA ALA A 10 3.65 -19.41 -0.77
C ALA A 10 4.38 -18.06 -0.63
N GLY A 11 4.80 -17.74 0.59
CA GLY A 11 5.70 -16.63 0.86
C GLY A 11 7.05 -16.89 0.22
N LEU A 12 7.41 -16.07 -0.77
CA LEU A 12 8.73 -16.04 -1.39
C LEU A 12 9.72 -15.46 -0.36
N ALA A 13 10.51 -16.32 0.27
CA ALA A 13 11.61 -15.90 1.13
C ALA A 13 12.73 -15.31 0.27
N ILE A 14 12.82 -13.99 0.21
CA ILE A 14 13.98 -13.30 -0.37
C ILE A 14 15.12 -13.41 0.64
N ALA A 15 16.08 -14.29 0.35
CA ALA A 15 17.33 -14.35 1.08
C ALA A 15 18.15 -13.09 0.75
N LEU A 16 18.13 -12.11 1.65
CA LEU A 16 19.03 -10.95 1.59
C LEU A 16 20.46 -11.45 1.86
N SER A 17 21.25 -11.63 0.80
CA SER A 17 22.68 -11.82 0.92
C SER A 17 23.31 -10.50 1.37
N LEU A 18 23.63 -10.38 2.67
CA LEU A 18 24.57 -9.36 3.13
C LEU A 18 25.95 -9.68 2.53
N ALA A 19 26.27 -9.02 1.42
CA ALA A 19 27.65 -8.89 0.99
C ALA A 19 28.35 -8.02 2.05
N ALA A 20 29.26 -8.63 2.80
CA ALA A 20 30.16 -7.92 3.70
C ALA A 20 31.03 -6.98 2.86
N PHE A 21 30.65 -5.71 2.80
CA PHE A 21 31.46 -4.66 2.20
C PHE A 21 32.61 -4.38 3.18
N THR A 22 33.72 -5.09 3.02
CA THR A 22 34.95 -4.84 3.77
C THR A 22 35.53 -3.51 3.31
N TRP A 23 35.34 -2.46 4.12
CA TRP A 23 36.01 -1.19 3.92
C TRP A 23 37.52 -1.42 4.05
N PRO A 24 38.36 -0.93 3.12
CA PRO A 24 39.80 -1.00 3.31
C PRO A 24 40.13 -0.12 4.51
N ALA A 25 40.74 -0.73 5.55
CA ALA A 25 41.34 0.00 6.64
C ALA A 25 42.35 0.99 6.03
N ALA A 26 42.07 2.28 6.17
CA ALA A 26 43.01 3.33 5.84
C ALA A 26 44.28 3.07 6.67
N GLY A 27 45.41 2.95 5.96
CA GLY A 27 46.71 2.67 6.55
C GLY A 27 47.02 3.66 7.66
N ALA A 28 47.26 3.12 8.85
CA ALA A 28 48.00 3.79 9.90
C ALA A 28 49.48 3.78 9.49
N ASP A 29 49.82 4.64 8.53
CA ASP A 29 51.21 4.98 8.26
C ASP A 29 51.66 6.01 9.30
N ASP A 30 52.66 5.59 10.08
CA ASP A 30 53.72 6.46 10.61
C ASP A 30 53.36 7.43 11.76
N ALA A 31 52.95 6.88 12.90
CA ALA A 31 53.13 7.56 14.18
C ALA A 31 54.43 7.05 14.85
N GLY A 32 55.52 7.75 14.52
CA GLY A 32 56.78 7.90 15.26
C GLY A 32 57.10 6.90 16.36
N GLN A 33 58.21 6.18 16.16
CA GLN A 33 58.88 5.46 17.24
C GLN A 33 59.08 6.37 18.46
N PRO A 34 58.72 5.94 19.69
CA PRO A 34 59.08 6.67 20.90
C PRO A 34 60.60 6.79 20.95
N GLY A 35 61.07 8.04 20.89
CA GLY A 35 62.46 8.41 20.91
C GLY A 35 63.23 7.78 22.06
N GLN A 36 64.48 7.48 21.76
CA GLN A 36 65.51 6.98 22.67
C GLN A 36 65.41 7.59 24.07
N VAL A 37 65.38 6.71 25.06
CA VAL A 37 65.64 7.03 26.46
C VAL A 37 67.07 7.55 26.56
N VAL A 38 67.22 8.87 26.65
CA VAL A 38 68.51 9.50 26.95
C VAL A 38 68.86 9.12 28.39
N GLN A 39 69.80 8.20 28.57
CA GLN A 39 70.38 7.88 29.88
C GLN A 39 71.13 9.11 30.39
N ALA A 40 70.49 9.86 31.30
CA ALA A 40 71.13 10.92 32.05
C ALA A 40 72.19 10.30 32.98
N ALA A 41 73.45 10.70 32.77
CA ALA A 41 74.56 10.34 33.63
C ALA A 41 74.30 10.84 35.06
N ALA A 42 74.46 9.94 36.03
CA ALA A 42 74.40 10.23 37.45
C ALA A 42 75.53 11.22 37.81
N ALA A 43 75.18 12.48 38.02
CA ALA A 43 76.04 13.45 38.68
C ALA A 43 75.67 13.48 40.15
N ASP A 44 76.63 13.15 41.02
CA ASP A 44 76.53 13.30 42.47
C ASP A 44 76.31 14.79 42.81
N GLY A 45 75.09 15.11 43.24
CA GLY A 45 74.64 16.45 43.63
C GLY A 45 74.25 16.50 45.11
N PRO A 46 74.28 17.71 45.71
CA PRO A 46 74.34 17.94 47.15
C PRO A 46 73.11 17.43 47.91
N THR A 47 73.34 16.81 49.06
CA THR A 47 72.32 16.38 50.03
C THR A 47 71.68 17.59 50.72
N GLY A 48 70.79 18.29 50.02
CA GLY A 48 69.98 19.39 50.55
C GLY A 48 68.51 18.99 50.58
N THR A 49 67.84 19.16 51.71
CA THR A 49 66.42 18.82 51.96
C THR A 49 65.40 19.62 51.13
N ASP A 50 65.85 20.48 50.22
CA ASP A 50 65.01 21.29 49.32
C ASP A 50 64.50 20.52 48.09
N GLY A 51 64.91 19.26 47.90
CA GLY A 51 64.51 18.41 46.76
C GLY A 51 63.08 17.86 46.81
N ILE A 52 62.39 17.90 47.96
CA ILE A 52 61.04 17.34 48.10
C ILE A 52 59.99 18.20 47.39
N ALA A 53 60.14 19.53 47.40
CA ALA A 53 59.17 20.45 46.82
C ALA A 53 59.09 20.37 45.27
N LEU A 54 60.16 19.95 44.61
CA LEU A 54 60.16 19.82 43.14
C LEU A 54 59.44 18.56 42.68
N GLY A 55 59.55 17.46 43.43
CA GLY A 55 58.87 16.20 43.14
C GLY A 55 57.35 16.37 43.18
N ASP A 56 56.82 16.99 44.24
CA ASP A 56 55.38 17.23 44.40
C ASP A 56 54.81 18.13 43.29
N ALA A 57 55.56 19.15 42.87
CA ALA A 57 55.14 20.03 41.78
C ALA A 57 55.11 19.32 40.42
N LEU A 58 56.04 18.40 40.15
CA LEU A 58 56.04 17.59 38.93
C LEU A 58 54.87 16.58 38.91
N THR A 59 54.52 16.00 40.06
CA THR A 59 53.36 15.11 40.18
C THR A 59 52.05 15.86 39.91
N ASP A 60 51.86 17.06 40.47
CA ASP A 60 50.66 17.88 40.21
C ASP A 60 50.50 18.21 38.71
N VAL A 61 51.59 18.58 38.03
CA VAL A 61 51.57 18.85 36.59
C VAL A 61 51.23 17.58 35.80
N GLY A 62 51.80 16.43 36.17
CA GLY A 62 51.50 15.14 35.55
C GLY A 62 50.04 14.73 35.70
N ASP A 63 49.47 14.88 36.90
CA ASP A 63 48.07 14.56 37.20
C ASP A 63 47.11 15.47 36.42
N ARG A 64 47.45 16.77 36.29
CA ARG A 64 46.65 17.71 35.50
C ARG A 64 46.65 17.38 34.01
N ILE A 65 47.81 17.02 33.45
CA ILE A 65 47.93 16.58 32.05
C ILE A 65 47.13 15.30 31.83
N ALA A 66 47.20 14.34 32.76
CA ALA A 66 46.45 13.09 32.68
C ALA A 66 44.92 13.35 32.74
N ALA A 67 44.46 14.21 33.65
CA ALA A 67 43.06 14.59 33.76
C ALA A 67 42.55 15.29 32.49
N GLU A 68 43.34 16.20 31.92
CA GLU A 68 43.01 16.88 30.66
C GLU A 68 42.94 15.89 29.49
N ALA A 69 43.87 14.93 29.41
CA ALA A 69 43.86 13.89 28.38
C ALA A 69 42.63 12.98 28.49
N ILE A 70 42.22 12.61 29.71
CA ILE A 70 40.99 11.83 29.95
C ILE A 70 39.77 12.62 29.50
N ALA A 71 39.64 13.89 29.93
CA ALA A 71 38.51 14.73 29.55
C ALA A 71 38.42 14.94 28.03
N ALA A 72 39.57 15.10 27.36
CA ALA A 72 39.62 15.19 25.90
C ALA A 72 39.22 13.87 25.22
N GLN A 73 39.55 12.73 25.81
CA GLN A 73 39.14 11.42 25.29
C GLN A 73 37.64 11.20 25.46
N GLU A 74 37.08 11.50 26.63
CA GLU A 74 35.63 11.40 26.88
C GLU A 74 34.83 12.29 25.93
N ALA A 75 35.31 13.51 25.66
CA ALA A 75 34.68 14.40 24.69
C ALA A 75 34.67 13.81 23.27
N ARG A 76 35.77 13.19 22.83
CA ARG A 76 35.84 12.48 21.54
C ARG A 76 34.91 11.28 21.50
N ASP A 77 34.85 10.50 22.57
CA ASP A 77 33.98 9.32 22.65
C ASP A 77 32.49 9.71 22.60
N LEU A 78 32.11 10.82 23.23
CA LEU A 78 30.76 11.37 23.15
C LEU A 78 30.41 11.87 21.75
N GLU A 79 31.36 12.50 21.05
CA GLU A 79 31.17 12.93 19.66
C GLU A 79 30.96 11.74 18.73
N VAL A 80 31.77 10.68 18.89
CA VAL A 80 31.63 9.43 18.12
C VAL A 80 30.26 8.77 18.39
N LEU A 81 29.80 8.75 19.65
CA LEU A 81 28.50 8.20 20.01
C LEU A 81 27.35 9.02 19.39
N ALA A 82 27.44 10.35 19.43
CA ALA A 82 26.44 11.22 18.84
C ALA A 82 26.33 11.00 17.31
N ALA A 83 27.48 10.91 16.63
CA ALA A 83 27.53 10.61 15.20
C ALA A 83 26.94 9.22 14.87
N ALA A 84 27.18 8.22 15.71
CA ALA A 84 26.61 6.88 15.53
C ALA A 84 25.07 6.87 15.66
N ILE A 85 24.53 7.60 16.64
CA ILE A 85 23.07 7.75 16.82
C ILE A 85 22.44 8.48 15.63
N GLU A 86 23.08 9.54 15.15
CA GLU A 86 22.61 10.28 13.97
C GLU A 86 22.60 9.38 12.72
N ALA A 87 23.68 8.62 12.50
CA ALA A 87 23.76 7.67 11.40
C ALA A 87 22.66 6.58 11.47
N GLU A 88 22.40 6.04 12.66
CA GLU A 88 21.31 5.07 12.85
C GLU A 88 19.93 5.69 12.58
N ASN A 89 19.69 6.91 13.04
CA ASN A 89 18.43 7.62 12.80
C ASN A 89 18.21 7.90 11.31
N LEU A 90 19.26 8.30 10.58
CA LEU A 90 19.19 8.50 9.13
C LEU A 90 18.91 7.19 8.39
N GLN A 91 19.53 6.09 8.82
CA GLN A 91 19.26 4.77 8.23
C GLN A 91 17.81 4.33 8.46
N ARG A 92 17.27 4.53 9.68
CA ARG A 92 15.85 4.23 9.99
C ARG A 92 14.91 5.07 9.13
N LEU A 93 15.23 6.35 8.92
CA LEU A 93 14.43 7.23 8.08
C LEU A 93 14.44 6.79 6.61
N ALA A 94 15.60 6.41 6.08
CA ALA A 94 15.72 5.94 4.70
C ALA A 94 14.87 4.68 4.45
N VAL A 95 14.93 3.71 5.37
CA VAL A 95 14.11 2.49 5.29
C VAL A 95 12.61 2.81 5.37
N ALA A 96 12.20 3.76 6.22
CA ALA A 96 10.80 4.16 6.32
C ALA A 96 10.27 4.81 5.03
N ILE A 97 11.06 5.68 4.40
CA ILE A 97 10.71 6.32 3.12
C ILE A 97 10.60 5.28 2.00
N GLU A 98 11.54 4.33 1.92
CA GLU A 98 11.49 3.26 0.93
C GLU A 98 10.25 2.38 1.12
N ALA A 99 9.92 2.00 2.36
CA ALA A 99 8.72 1.23 2.66
C ALA A 99 7.43 1.97 2.26
N GLU A 100 7.35 3.28 2.51
CA GLU A 100 6.20 4.08 2.09
C GLU A 100 6.08 4.16 0.56
N ASN A 101 7.20 4.36 -0.15
CA ASN A 101 7.20 4.40 -1.60
C ASN A 101 6.77 3.06 -2.21
N LEU A 102 7.25 1.94 -1.66
CA LEU A 102 6.83 0.61 -2.08
C LEU A 102 5.33 0.37 -1.84
N ALA A 103 4.80 0.79 -0.69
CA ALA A 103 3.37 0.68 -0.40
C ALA A 103 2.52 1.52 -1.38
N ARG A 104 2.95 2.75 -1.70
CA ARG A 104 2.28 3.60 -2.70
C ARG A 104 2.31 2.98 -4.10
N LEU A 105 3.43 2.39 -4.50
CA LEU A 105 3.55 1.71 -5.79
C LEU A 105 2.65 0.47 -5.88
N ALA A 106 2.59 -0.35 -4.82
CA ALA A 106 1.71 -1.51 -4.77
C ALA A 106 0.23 -1.10 -4.91
N ALA A 107 -0.21 -0.09 -4.16
CA ALA A 107 -1.58 0.42 -4.26
C ALA A 107 -1.91 0.99 -5.66
N ALA A 108 -0.94 1.64 -6.31
CA ALA A 108 -1.10 2.16 -7.67
C ALA A 108 -1.25 1.04 -8.72
N ILE A 109 -0.49 -0.06 -8.57
CA ILE A 109 -0.61 -1.24 -9.44
C ILE A 109 -2.00 -1.86 -9.29
N GLU A 110 -2.46 -2.11 -8.06
CA GLU A 110 -3.80 -2.66 -7.79
C GLU A 110 -4.91 -1.78 -8.38
N ALA A 111 -4.79 -0.46 -8.23
CA ALA A 111 -5.73 0.48 -8.83
C ALA A 111 -5.72 0.46 -10.37
N ASN A 112 -4.55 0.29 -10.99
CA ASN A 112 -4.44 0.15 -12.45
C ASN A 112 -5.10 -1.14 -12.94
N GLU A 113 -4.84 -2.27 -12.27
CA GLU A 113 -5.46 -3.55 -12.61
C GLU A 113 -6.99 -3.49 -12.48
N ALA A 114 -7.50 -2.82 -11.45
CA ALA A 114 -8.94 -2.60 -11.28
C ALA A 114 -9.53 -1.77 -12.44
N ARG A 115 -8.86 -0.68 -12.83
CA ARG A 115 -9.29 0.16 -13.97
C ARG A 115 -9.24 -0.61 -15.29
N GLU A 116 -8.19 -1.39 -15.53
CA GLU A 116 -8.10 -2.23 -16.72
C GLU A 116 -9.21 -3.29 -16.76
N ALA A 117 -9.52 -3.91 -15.62
CA ALA A 117 -10.61 -4.89 -15.52
C ALA A 117 -11.96 -4.25 -15.84
N GLU A 118 -12.22 -3.03 -15.34
CA GLU A 118 -13.42 -2.26 -15.69
C GLU A 118 -13.47 -1.91 -17.18
N GLN A 119 -12.36 -1.44 -17.75
CA GLN A 119 -12.27 -1.12 -19.18
C GLN A 119 -12.49 -2.36 -20.06
N ARG A 120 -11.93 -3.52 -19.69
CA ARG A 120 -12.17 -4.79 -20.41
C ARG A 120 -13.64 -5.20 -20.36
N ARG A 121 -14.30 -5.04 -19.21
CA ARG A 121 -15.74 -5.31 -19.07
C ARG A 121 -16.58 -4.36 -19.92
N ALA A 122 -16.24 -3.07 -19.93
CA ALA A 122 -16.89 -2.07 -20.77
C ALA A 122 -16.70 -2.35 -22.27
N ALA A 123 -15.48 -2.73 -22.68
CA ALA A 123 -15.18 -3.09 -24.06
C ALA A 123 -15.94 -4.35 -24.50
N ALA A 124 -15.99 -5.39 -23.65
CA ALA A 124 -16.78 -6.60 -23.92
C ALA A 124 -18.27 -6.26 -24.08
N ALA A 125 -18.82 -5.40 -23.22
CA ALA A 125 -20.19 -4.90 -23.33
C ALA A 125 -20.44 -4.13 -24.65
N ALA A 126 -19.46 -3.35 -25.11
CA ALA A 126 -19.55 -2.62 -26.38
C ALA A 126 -19.52 -3.54 -27.62
N THR A 127 -18.87 -4.70 -27.53
CA THR A 127 -18.81 -5.68 -28.63
C THR A 127 -20.00 -6.65 -28.69
N ALA A 128 -20.91 -6.61 -27.70
CA ALA A 128 -22.14 -7.39 -27.77
C ALA A 128 -22.93 -6.98 -29.01
N PRO A 129 -23.43 -7.92 -29.83
CA PRO A 129 -24.14 -7.58 -31.06
C PRO A 129 -25.27 -6.61 -30.76
N ALA A 130 -25.29 -5.48 -31.48
CA ALA A 130 -26.31 -4.47 -31.33
C ALA A 130 -27.69 -5.10 -31.58
N GLY A 131 -28.43 -5.34 -30.50
CA GLY A 131 -29.74 -6.02 -30.53
C GLY A 131 -29.87 -7.26 -29.65
N SER A 132 -28.79 -7.82 -29.07
CA SER A 132 -28.96 -8.87 -28.05
C SER A 132 -29.56 -8.31 -26.76
N LEU A 133 -30.31 -9.13 -26.03
CA LEU A 133 -30.93 -8.74 -24.77
C LEU A 133 -29.88 -8.37 -23.72
N GLU A 134 -28.77 -9.10 -23.65
CA GLU A 134 -27.63 -8.76 -22.80
C GLU A 134 -27.01 -7.43 -23.21
N GLY A 135 -26.88 -7.16 -24.51
CA GLY A 135 -26.39 -5.89 -25.02
C GLY A 135 -27.30 -4.72 -24.63
N ILE A 136 -28.62 -4.89 -24.71
CA ILE A 136 -29.63 -3.95 -24.22
C ILE A 136 -29.42 -3.67 -22.72
N ILE A 137 -29.35 -4.72 -21.90
CA ILE A 137 -29.14 -4.60 -20.45
C ILE A 137 -27.82 -3.89 -20.14
N HIS A 138 -26.74 -4.25 -20.84
CA HIS A 138 -25.43 -3.63 -20.67
C HIS A 138 -25.44 -2.13 -20.94
N ARG A 139 -26.12 -1.67 -22.01
CA ARG A 139 -26.23 -0.25 -22.33
C ARG A 139 -26.90 0.57 -21.23
N HIS A 140 -27.97 0.04 -20.63
CA HIS A 140 -28.77 0.78 -19.65
C HIS A 140 -28.27 0.63 -18.21
N PHE A 141 -27.74 -0.53 -17.83
CA PHE A 141 -27.30 -0.80 -16.46
C PHE A 141 -25.79 -0.61 -16.24
N GLY A 142 -24.96 -0.54 -17.28
CA GLY A 142 -23.52 -0.31 -17.16
C GLY A 142 -22.85 -1.32 -16.22
N SER A 143 -22.20 -0.84 -15.16
CA SER A 143 -21.55 -1.70 -14.15
C SER A 143 -22.53 -2.60 -13.38
N ALA A 144 -23.81 -2.24 -13.31
CA ALA A 144 -24.86 -3.04 -12.67
C ALA A 144 -25.42 -4.15 -13.57
N ALA A 145 -25.04 -4.18 -14.86
CA ALA A 145 -25.57 -5.13 -15.84
C ALA A 145 -25.43 -6.61 -15.45
N PRO A 146 -24.32 -7.08 -14.83
CA PRO A 146 -24.26 -8.48 -14.39
C PRO A 146 -25.35 -8.87 -13.39
N ALA A 147 -25.77 -7.96 -12.52
CA ALA A 147 -26.88 -8.19 -11.59
C ALA A 147 -28.23 -8.10 -12.30
N ALA A 148 -28.40 -7.13 -13.20
CA ALA A 148 -29.61 -7.01 -14.02
C ALA A 148 -29.85 -8.25 -14.91
N ILE A 149 -28.80 -8.83 -15.50
CA ILE A 149 -28.89 -10.07 -16.28
C ILE A 149 -29.36 -11.25 -15.41
N ARG A 150 -28.87 -11.36 -14.17
CA ARG A 150 -29.36 -12.40 -13.23
C ARG A 150 -30.83 -12.19 -12.88
N VAL A 151 -31.24 -10.95 -12.66
CA VAL A 151 -32.65 -10.59 -12.42
C VAL A 151 -33.49 -10.96 -13.64
N ALA A 152 -33.18 -10.47 -14.84
CA ALA A 152 -33.95 -10.77 -16.05
C ALA A 152 -34.02 -12.28 -16.37
N THR A 153 -32.91 -13.00 -16.15
CA THR A 153 -32.90 -14.47 -16.26
C THR A 153 -33.84 -15.13 -15.25
N CYS A 154 -33.86 -14.67 -14.00
CA CYS A 154 -34.71 -15.25 -12.96
C CYS A 154 -36.19 -14.86 -13.11
N GLU A 155 -36.47 -13.61 -13.51
CA GLU A 155 -37.82 -13.05 -13.62
C GLU A 155 -38.55 -13.59 -14.86
N SER A 156 -37.89 -13.64 -16.02
CA SER A 156 -38.53 -14.01 -17.28
C SER A 156 -37.84 -15.12 -18.06
N GLY A 157 -36.68 -15.61 -17.61
CA GLY A 157 -35.84 -16.49 -18.43
C GLY A 157 -35.27 -15.77 -19.66
N MET A 158 -35.05 -14.46 -19.58
CA MET A 158 -34.66 -13.59 -20.71
C MET A 158 -35.73 -13.57 -21.83
N ASN A 159 -37.02 -13.60 -21.48
CA ASN A 159 -38.13 -13.57 -22.44
C ASN A 159 -38.89 -12.22 -22.39
N PRO A 160 -38.75 -11.34 -23.40
CA PRO A 160 -39.47 -10.06 -23.44
C PRO A 160 -40.99 -10.18 -23.58
N GLY A 161 -41.52 -11.34 -23.98
CA GLY A 161 -42.96 -11.61 -24.08
C GLY A 161 -43.56 -12.27 -22.84
N ALA A 162 -42.80 -12.44 -21.75
CA ALA A 162 -43.27 -13.11 -20.54
C ALA A 162 -44.39 -12.30 -19.85
N VAL A 163 -45.43 -13.00 -19.40
CA VAL A 163 -46.52 -12.44 -18.60
C VAL A 163 -46.77 -13.36 -17.41
N SER A 164 -46.72 -12.82 -16.20
CA SER A 164 -47.03 -13.58 -14.98
C SER A 164 -48.54 -13.63 -14.69
N PRO A 165 -49.02 -14.57 -13.86
CA PRO A 165 -50.38 -14.55 -13.33
C PRO A 165 -50.72 -13.31 -12.49
N THR A 166 -49.70 -12.63 -11.94
CA THR A 166 -49.83 -11.39 -11.15
C THR A 166 -49.74 -10.12 -12.01
N ASN A 167 -49.80 -10.28 -13.34
CA ASN A 167 -49.81 -9.20 -14.32
C ASN A 167 -48.52 -8.38 -14.33
N ASP A 168 -47.39 -9.11 -14.26
CA ASP A 168 -46.05 -8.60 -14.50
C ASP A 168 -45.62 -8.91 -15.93
N HIS A 169 -44.98 -7.95 -16.59
CA HIS A 169 -44.79 -7.98 -18.03
C HIS A 169 -43.33 -7.80 -18.46
N GLY A 170 -42.95 -8.58 -19.46
CA GLY A 170 -41.71 -8.46 -20.21
C GLY A 170 -40.45 -8.84 -19.45
N LEU A 171 -39.31 -8.34 -19.92
CA LEU A 171 -37.98 -8.83 -19.57
C LEU A 171 -37.69 -8.77 -18.06
N PHE A 172 -38.05 -7.67 -17.41
CA PHE A 172 -37.87 -7.42 -15.97
C PHE A 172 -39.16 -7.60 -15.15
N GLN A 173 -40.20 -8.21 -15.74
CA GLN A 173 -41.49 -8.47 -15.08
C GLN A 173 -42.03 -7.22 -14.37
N ILE A 174 -42.29 -6.15 -15.13
CA ILE A 174 -42.82 -4.90 -14.59
C ILE A 174 -44.33 -5.05 -14.39
N ASN A 175 -44.81 -4.85 -13.17
CA ASN A 175 -46.23 -4.95 -12.84
C ASN A 175 -47.07 -3.84 -13.50
N ILE A 176 -48.30 -4.15 -13.91
CA ILE A 176 -49.23 -3.21 -14.54
C ILE A 176 -49.52 -1.94 -13.73
N VAL A 177 -49.38 -1.96 -12.40
CA VAL A 177 -49.58 -0.77 -11.55
C VAL A 177 -48.62 0.37 -11.92
N HIS A 178 -47.50 0.05 -12.56
CA HIS A 178 -46.52 1.02 -13.04
C HIS A 178 -46.85 1.63 -14.40
N ARG A 179 -48.00 1.30 -15.00
CA ARG A 179 -48.37 1.74 -16.35
C ARG A 179 -48.17 3.22 -16.63
N GLY A 180 -48.74 4.09 -15.79
CA GLY A 180 -48.64 5.54 -16.01
C GLY A 180 -47.21 6.06 -15.91
N GLN A 181 -46.40 5.50 -15.00
CA GLN A 181 -44.99 5.86 -14.86
C GLN A 181 -44.15 5.33 -16.04
N PHE A 182 -44.42 4.11 -16.51
CA PHE A 182 -43.78 3.55 -17.69
C PHE A 182 -44.00 4.45 -18.91
N GLU A 183 -45.25 4.84 -19.16
CA GLU A 183 -45.60 5.71 -20.29
C GLU A 183 -44.94 7.08 -20.17
N ALA A 184 -44.88 7.66 -18.95
CA ALA A 184 -44.22 8.93 -18.71
C ALA A 184 -42.70 8.89 -18.88
N VAL A 185 -42.04 7.82 -18.44
CA VAL A 185 -40.57 7.69 -18.47
C VAL A 185 -40.07 7.32 -19.86
N THR A 186 -40.78 6.43 -20.55
CA THR A 186 -40.36 5.90 -21.85
C THR A 186 -40.90 6.71 -23.02
N GLY A 187 -41.97 7.49 -22.82
CA GLY A 187 -42.69 8.17 -23.89
C GLY A 187 -43.47 7.23 -24.81
N ALA A 188 -43.57 5.95 -24.47
CA ALA A 188 -44.23 4.91 -25.26
C ALA A 188 -45.47 4.36 -24.54
N PRO A 189 -46.51 3.91 -25.27
CA PRO A 189 -47.69 3.33 -24.65
C PRO A 189 -47.36 2.01 -23.92
N TRP A 190 -48.16 1.63 -22.92
CA TRP A 190 -47.96 0.37 -22.18
C TRP A 190 -47.90 -0.89 -23.03
N SER A 191 -48.54 -0.92 -24.20
CA SER A 191 -48.44 -2.04 -25.13
C SER A 191 -46.99 -2.34 -25.54
N SER A 192 -46.10 -1.35 -25.44
CA SER A 192 -44.68 -1.46 -25.71
C SER A 192 -43.86 -1.96 -24.51
N VAL A 193 -44.49 -2.36 -23.39
CA VAL A 193 -43.78 -2.97 -22.24
C VAL A 193 -43.06 -4.27 -22.60
N TYR A 194 -43.43 -4.91 -23.71
CA TYR A 194 -42.77 -6.11 -24.24
C TYR A 194 -41.58 -5.82 -25.16
N ASP A 195 -41.38 -4.55 -25.54
CA ASP A 195 -40.16 -4.14 -26.20
C ASP A 195 -39.01 -4.23 -25.18
N PRO A 196 -37.95 -5.02 -25.44
CA PRO A 196 -36.90 -5.26 -24.46
C PRO A 196 -36.11 -3.99 -24.13
N GLU A 197 -35.98 -3.04 -25.05
CA GLU A 197 -35.29 -1.77 -24.82
C GLU A 197 -36.11 -0.92 -23.82
N LEU A 198 -37.39 -0.70 -24.11
CA LEU A 198 -38.28 0.12 -23.28
C LEU A 198 -38.52 -0.50 -21.89
N ASN A 199 -38.68 -1.83 -21.83
CA ASN A 199 -38.77 -2.57 -20.56
C ASN A 199 -37.50 -2.36 -19.72
N THR A 200 -36.32 -2.44 -20.34
CA THR A 200 -35.02 -2.24 -19.68
C THR A 200 -34.82 -0.79 -19.23
N ILE A 201 -35.20 0.20 -20.05
CA ILE A 201 -35.16 1.63 -19.69
C ILE A 201 -35.97 1.87 -18.42
N TYR A 202 -37.21 1.35 -18.37
CA TYR A 202 -38.05 1.54 -17.20
C TYR A 202 -37.55 0.76 -15.97
N ALA A 203 -37.05 -0.47 -16.15
CA ALA A 203 -36.41 -1.22 -15.07
C ALA A 203 -35.20 -0.47 -14.50
N ARG A 204 -34.38 0.15 -15.36
CA ARG A 204 -33.25 0.98 -14.93
C ARG A 204 -33.70 2.22 -14.15
N HIS A 205 -34.83 2.82 -14.53
CA HIS A 205 -35.45 3.93 -13.82
C HIS A 205 -35.92 3.51 -12.41
N LEU A 206 -36.64 2.38 -12.29
CA LEU A 206 -37.04 1.82 -10.99
C LEU A 206 -35.82 1.50 -10.11
N TYR A 207 -34.78 0.90 -10.69
CA TYR A 207 -33.52 0.62 -10.00
C TYR A 207 -32.84 1.91 -9.49
N ALA A 208 -32.88 3.01 -10.25
CA ALA A 208 -32.33 4.29 -9.80
C ALA A 208 -33.02 4.82 -8.53
N GLN A 209 -34.32 4.55 -8.38
CA GLN A 209 -35.11 5.04 -7.26
C GLN A 209 -35.03 4.15 -6.02
N GLN A 210 -35.02 2.82 -6.22
CA GLN A 210 -35.28 1.86 -5.15
C GLN A 210 -34.19 0.79 -5.01
N GLY A 211 -33.12 0.90 -5.81
CA GLY A 211 -32.12 -0.17 -5.93
C GLY A 211 -32.77 -1.47 -6.38
N TRP A 212 -32.29 -2.60 -5.83
CA TRP A 212 -32.78 -3.93 -6.18
C TRP A 212 -34.03 -4.37 -5.40
N SER A 213 -34.55 -3.55 -4.49
CA SER A 213 -35.67 -3.92 -3.60
C SER A 213 -36.92 -4.45 -4.34
N PRO A 214 -37.30 -3.92 -5.53
CA PRO A 214 -38.48 -4.43 -6.25
C PRO A 214 -38.33 -5.86 -6.78
N TRP A 215 -37.10 -6.35 -6.97
CA TRP A 215 -36.84 -7.68 -7.57
C TRP A 215 -36.32 -8.65 -6.53
N VAL A 216 -37.18 -9.57 -6.07
CA VAL A 216 -36.78 -10.64 -5.15
C VAL A 216 -35.68 -11.51 -5.75
N CYS A 217 -35.69 -11.70 -7.08
CA CYS A 217 -34.67 -12.42 -7.83
C CYS A 217 -33.25 -11.82 -7.70
N SER A 218 -33.09 -10.57 -7.26
CA SER A 218 -31.76 -9.99 -7.03
C SER A 218 -30.99 -10.63 -5.88
N ARG A 219 -31.70 -11.36 -4.99
CA ARG A 219 -31.15 -12.00 -3.78
C ARG A 219 -30.96 -13.52 -3.92
N LYS A 220 -31.33 -14.09 -5.07
CA LYS A 220 -31.10 -15.50 -5.37
C LYS A 220 -29.68 -15.70 -5.91
#